data_AF-A0A1Q7V4D7-F1
#
_entry.id   AF-A0A1Q7V4D7-F1
#
_cell.length_a   1.000
_cell.length_b   1.000
_cell.length_c   1.000
_cell.angle_alpha   90.00
_cell.angle_beta   90.00
_cell.angle_gamma   90.00
#
_symmetry.space_group_name_H-M   'P 1'
#
loop_
_entity.id
_entity.type
_entity.pdbx_description
1 polymer ?
#
loop_
_entity_poly.entity_id
_entity_poly.type
_entity_poly.pdbx_seq_one_letter_code
_entity_poly.pdbx_strand_id
1 'polypeptide(L)'
;RSPRSTKIQATKRTKNSATTVTKFTKVFWCFLRDLRVLRGRILRDLCGFCFSFFVAFPARRPVELSMRRRYVLGLVLFVIVAAGAVAQERPIRGFPSDEAALQRQREMQLRAVPSPERIREHVRTISASPHWAGGPGSRQVAVLALAQFKAAGLDAWIEEHEAYMPMPRERTVRLVAPRSYELRLAEPVVAEDPDSGDAGQLPTFNAYSADGDVTAELVYVNYGVPEDYARLERRGVSVKGKIVIARYGGSWRGIKPKVAWEHGAVGCLIYSDPRDDGYYQGDVYPVGPFRPEFGVQRGSVIDMTIHPGDPLTPGWGSEAGGRKLPVGDAKTILKIPVLPIAYGDALPLLQALGGQIAPEDWRGALPITYHLGPGPARVQLKLAFDWQQRPLYNVLARINGVAFPDEWVLYGNHHDAWVNGASDPTSGAAALLETARAFGELLKSGWKPRRTIVFALWDGEEWGLLGSTEWAEKHKAELAEKAVAYINSDSNGKGWLTAGGSHSLQQLLNEVARDVTDPRTDRPILDEARMRAIAGTSQAEKRAAEADPALHIAPLGSGSDYSVFLDHLTVASLNIGFGGADTGGIYHS
;
A
#
# COMPACT_ATOMS: atom_id res chain seq x y z
N ARG A 1 71.87 31.02 -39.73
CA ARG A 1 71.81 32.05 -40.79
C ARG A 1 70.46 31.93 -41.50
N SER A 2 69.49 32.74 -41.12
CA SER A 2 68.39 33.14 -42.04
C SER A 2 69.01 33.99 -43.18
N PRO A 3 68.34 34.47 -44.23
CA PRO A 3 66.92 34.40 -44.61
C PRO A 3 66.76 34.10 -46.13
N ARG A 4 65.58 34.06 -46.75
CA ARG A 4 64.88 35.19 -47.41
C ARG A 4 63.86 34.55 -48.37
N SER A 5 62.57 34.83 -48.34
CA SER A 5 61.81 36.09 -48.52
C SER A 5 61.21 36.19 -49.93
N THR A 6 59.89 36.42 -49.99
CA THR A 6 59.18 37.39 -50.88
C THR A 6 59.22 37.13 -52.40
N LYS A 7 58.23 37.44 -53.25
CA LYS A 7 57.01 38.26 -53.20
C LYS A 7 56.31 38.12 -54.59
N ILE A 8 54.97 38.16 -54.61
CA ILE A 8 54.08 39.02 -55.44
C ILE A 8 53.87 38.79 -56.96
N GLN A 9 52.56 38.66 -57.30
CA GLN A 9 51.74 39.17 -58.44
C GLN A 9 52.24 38.97 -59.90
N ALA A 10 51.43 38.74 -60.94
CA ALA A 10 50.13 39.34 -61.26
C ALA A 10 49.40 38.64 -62.45
N THR A 11 48.07 38.82 -62.47
CA THR A 11 47.16 39.10 -63.61
C THR A 11 46.67 38.05 -64.63
N LYS A 12 45.32 37.95 -64.67
CA LYS A 12 44.36 37.85 -65.81
C LYS A 12 44.43 36.56 -66.67
N ARG A 13 43.35 35.87 -67.09
CA ARG A 13 41.94 36.21 -67.32
C ARG A 13 41.10 34.91 -67.56
N THR A 14 39.80 34.94 -67.20
CA THR A 14 38.63 34.21 -67.77
C THR A 14 38.55 32.66 -67.81
N LYS A 15 37.64 32.05 -67.03
CA LYS A 15 36.31 31.51 -67.48
C LYS A 15 35.59 30.70 -66.37
N ASN A 16 34.30 31.04 -66.20
CA ASN A 16 33.12 30.21 -65.94
C ASN A 16 33.03 29.19 -64.77
N SER A 17 32.07 29.51 -63.87
CA SER A 17 30.98 28.67 -63.34
C SER A 17 31.26 27.23 -62.90
N ALA A 18 31.32 27.01 -61.58
CA ALA A 18 30.68 25.90 -60.85
C ALA A 18 31.30 25.76 -59.45
N THR A 19 30.90 26.57 -58.45
CA THR A 19 31.33 26.33 -57.05
C THR A 19 30.52 27.10 -56.02
N THR A 20 29.24 26.75 -55.84
CA THR A 20 28.48 27.14 -54.63
C THR A 20 27.63 25.99 -54.04
N VAL A 21 27.38 24.93 -54.80
CA VAL A 21 26.52 23.80 -54.35
C VAL A 21 27.27 22.76 -53.50
N THR A 22 28.61 22.78 -53.47
CA THR A 22 29.42 21.70 -52.88
C THR A 22 29.89 21.95 -51.43
N LYS A 23 29.58 23.11 -50.82
CA LYS A 23 29.96 23.40 -49.42
C LYS A 23 28.83 23.17 -48.40
N PHE A 24 27.57 23.18 -48.82
CA PHE A 24 26.43 22.96 -47.90
C PHE A 24 26.17 21.46 -47.61
N THR A 25 26.44 20.59 -48.59
CA THR A 25 26.25 19.13 -48.47
C THR A 25 27.24 18.48 -47.50
N LYS A 26 28.43 19.06 -47.28
CA LYS A 26 29.42 18.51 -46.33
C LYS A 26 29.11 18.82 -44.87
N VAL A 27 28.51 19.98 -44.56
CA VAL A 27 28.13 20.34 -43.17
C VAL A 27 26.88 19.57 -42.73
N PHE A 28 25.93 19.37 -43.64
CA PHE A 28 24.71 18.59 -43.37
C PHE A 28 25.00 17.10 -43.12
N TRP A 29 25.99 16.53 -43.81
CA TRP A 29 26.36 15.11 -43.62
C TRP A 29 27.16 14.86 -42.33
N CYS A 30 27.93 15.84 -41.85
CA CYS A 30 28.58 15.73 -40.54
C CYS A 30 27.55 15.77 -39.40
N PHE A 31 26.52 16.63 -39.50
CA PHE A 31 25.46 16.73 -38.48
C PHE A 31 24.57 15.47 -38.41
N LEU A 32 24.33 14.80 -39.54
CA LEU A 32 23.58 13.54 -39.60
C LEU A 32 24.37 12.30 -39.13
N ARG A 33 25.71 12.39 -39.05
CA ARG A 33 26.54 11.27 -38.57
C ARG A 33 26.50 11.14 -37.04
N ASP A 34 26.35 12.26 -36.33
CA ASP A 34 26.32 12.29 -34.86
C ASP A 34 24.94 11.96 -34.26
N LEU A 35 23.88 11.90 -35.07
CA LEU A 35 22.51 11.54 -34.66
C LEU A 35 22.20 10.03 -34.72
N ARG A 36 23.17 9.17 -35.07
CA ARG A 36 22.96 7.71 -35.22
C ARG A 36 22.86 6.92 -33.90
N VAL A 37 22.76 7.57 -32.74
CA VAL A 37 22.64 6.88 -31.44
C VAL A 37 21.20 6.85 -30.88
N LEU A 38 20.22 7.55 -31.47
CA LEU A 38 18.82 7.45 -31.01
C LEU A 38 17.96 6.59 -31.96
N ARG A 39 17.60 5.38 -31.52
CA ARG A 39 16.53 4.57 -32.14
C ARG A 39 15.17 5.14 -31.74
N GLY A 40 14.46 5.74 -32.70
CA GLY A 40 13.04 6.10 -32.55
C GLY A 40 12.32 6.13 -33.90
N ARG A 41 11.17 5.45 -34.00
CA ARG A 41 10.35 5.33 -35.23
C ARG A 41 9.85 6.68 -35.77
N ILE A 42 9.72 7.69 -34.92
CA ILE A 42 9.10 9.00 -35.22
C ILE A 42 9.94 9.84 -36.22
N LEU A 43 11.26 9.71 -36.22
CA LEU A 43 12.12 10.45 -37.17
C LEU A 43 12.05 9.90 -38.60
N ARG A 44 11.65 8.63 -38.75
CA ARG A 44 11.59 7.95 -40.06
C ARG A 44 10.34 8.37 -40.84
N ASP A 45 9.25 8.65 -40.13
CA ASP A 45 7.99 9.10 -40.73
C ASP A 45 8.03 10.60 -41.11
N LEU A 46 8.69 11.44 -40.31
CA LEU A 46 8.93 12.86 -40.61
C LEU A 46 9.86 13.08 -41.82
N CYS A 47 10.87 12.22 -41.99
CA CYS A 47 11.74 12.27 -43.18
C CYS A 47 11.04 11.75 -44.45
N GLY A 48 10.08 10.81 -44.33
CA GLY A 48 9.29 10.30 -45.46
C GLY A 48 8.29 11.30 -46.03
N PHE A 49 7.72 12.16 -45.18
CA PHE A 49 6.74 13.17 -45.59
C PHE A 49 7.38 14.33 -46.38
N CYS A 50 8.58 14.77 -45.99
CA CYS A 50 9.32 15.81 -46.71
C CYS A 50 9.84 15.35 -48.08
N PHE A 51 10.13 14.06 -48.26
CA PHE A 51 10.63 13.51 -49.52
C PHE A 51 9.53 13.33 -50.58
N SER A 52 8.29 13.09 -50.14
CA SER A 52 7.14 12.86 -51.02
C SER A 52 6.53 14.14 -51.61
N PHE A 53 6.88 15.32 -51.09
CA PHE A 53 6.41 16.61 -51.63
C PHE A 53 7.17 17.08 -52.89
N PHE A 54 8.27 16.40 -53.25
CA PHE A 54 9.11 16.79 -54.39
C PHE A 54 8.99 15.89 -55.63
N VAL A 55 8.28 14.76 -55.56
CA VAL A 55 8.20 13.80 -56.67
C VAL A 55 6.79 13.23 -56.82
N ALA A 56 5.85 14.03 -57.34
CA ALA A 56 4.69 13.54 -58.09
C ALA A 56 3.81 14.71 -58.55
N PHE A 57 4.09 15.32 -59.71
CA PHE A 57 3.06 15.97 -60.54
C PHE A 57 3.58 16.12 -61.97
N PRO A 58 2.91 15.55 -63.00
CA PRO A 58 3.28 15.81 -64.38
C PRO A 58 2.80 17.22 -64.79
N ALA A 59 3.64 17.83 -65.62
CA ALA A 59 3.58 19.21 -66.08
C ALA A 59 2.19 19.76 -66.41
N ARG A 60 1.83 20.90 -65.78
CA ARG A 60 1.06 21.99 -66.42
C ARG A 60 1.24 23.32 -65.64
N ARG A 61 1.91 24.26 -66.30
CA ARG A 61 2.11 25.70 -66.02
C ARG A 61 2.92 26.08 -64.76
N PRO A 62 4.09 26.74 -64.89
CA PRO A 62 4.80 27.29 -63.74
C PRO A 62 4.13 28.61 -63.32
N VAL A 63 3.52 28.64 -62.14
CA VAL A 63 3.32 29.90 -61.42
C VAL A 63 4.67 30.24 -60.78
N GLU A 64 5.40 31.20 -61.36
CA GLU A 64 6.59 31.78 -60.74
C GLU A 64 6.18 32.55 -59.47
N LEU A 65 6.13 31.84 -58.35
CA LEU A 65 6.20 32.48 -57.04
C LEU A 65 7.63 33.01 -56.86
N SER A 66 7.75 34.34 -56.80
CA SER A 66 9.03 35.02 -56.56
C SER A 66 9.77 34.41 -55.37
N MET A 67 11.10 34.38 -55.46
CA MET A 67 11.98 33.78 -54.46
C MET A 67 11.65 34.29 -53.04
N ARG A 68 11.24 35.56 -52.91
CA ARG A 68 10.75 36.20 -51.68
C ARG A 68 9.55 35.49 -51.06
N ARG A 69 8.55 35.05 -51.84
CA ARG A 69 7.38 34.34 -51.32
C ARG A 69 7.72 32.94 -50.82
N ARG A 70 8.70 32.26 -51.40
CA ARG A 70 9.17 30.94 -50.92
C ARG A 70 9.91 31.05 -49.59
N TYR A 71 10.71 32.09 -49.41
CA TYR A 71 11.33 32.39 -48.12
C TYR A 71 10.31 32.77 -47.04
N VAL A 72 9.31 33.58 -47.39
CA VAL A 72 8.22 33.92 -46.45
C VAL A 72 7.40 32.69 -46.08
N LEU A 73 7.05 31.83 -47.05
CA LEU A 73 6.31 30.60 -46.75
C LEU A 73 7.13 29.64 -45.89
N GLY A 74 8.43 29.49 -46.15
CA GLY A 74 9.33 28.68 -45.34
C GLY A 74 9.55 29.23 -43.93
N LEU A 75 9.62 30.56 -43.77
CA LEU A 75 9.70 31.22 -42.47
C LEU A 75 8.40 31.06 -41.69
N VAL A 76 7.24 31.19 -42.35
CA VAL A 76 5.92 30.97 -41.73
C VAL A 76 5.76 29.51 -41.33
N LEU A 77 6.17 28.55 -42.17
CA LEU A 77 6.13 27.13 -41.81
C LEU A 77 7.09 26.82 -40.66
N PHE A 78 8.27 27.43 -40.62
CA PHE A 78 9.23 27.29 -39.52
C PHE A 78 8.69 27.91 -38.23
N VAL A 79 8.01 29.06 -38.29
CA VAL A 79 7.35 29.68 -37.13
C VAL A 79 6.14 28.86 -36.67
N ILE A 80 5.37 28.25 -37.58
CA ILE A 80 4.24 27.37 -37.23
C ILE A 80 4.73 26.04 -36.64
N VAL A 81 5.81 25.47 -37.16
CA VAL A 81 6.44 24.25 -36.61
C VAL A 81 7.15 24.55 -35.29
N ALA A 82 7.80 25.71 -35.16
CA ALA A 82 8.39 26.16 -33.89
C ALA A 82 7.31 26.51 -32.85
N ALA A 83 6.19 27.09 -33.26
CA ALA A 83 5.03 27.34 -32.40
C ALA A 83 4.29 26.05 -32.03
N GLY A 84 4.25 25.05 -32.93
CA GLY A 84 3.71 23.73 -32.66
C GLY A 84 4.63 22.80 -31.86
N ALA A 85 5.92 23.12 -31.78
CA ALA A 85 6.90 22.43 -30.94
C ALA A 85 6.96 22.98 -29.51
N VAL A 86 6.33 24.13 -29.23
CA VAL A 86 5.91 24.46 -27.87
C VAL A 86 4.66 23.65 -27.59
N ALA A 87 4.83 22.35 -27.37
CA ALA A 87 3.79 21.56 -26.73
C ALA A 87 3.49 22.29 -25.41
N GLN A 88 2.34 22.95 -25.33
CA GLN A 88 1.92 23.62 -24.12
C GLN A 88 1.84 22.53 -23.05
N GLU A 89 2.82 22.51 -22.16
CA GLU A 89 2.92 21.49 -21.13
C GLU A 89 1.61 21.48 -20.34
N ARG A 90 1.10 20.29 -20.06
CA ARG A 90 -0.18 20.16 -19.36
C ARG A 90 -0.05 20.85 -18.00
N PRO A 91 -1.00 21.74 -17.64
CA PRO A 91 -0.94 22.45 -16.38
C PRO A 91 -0.92 21.43 -15.22
N ILE A 92 -0.10 21.74 -14.21
CA ILE A 92 -0.08 21.00 -12.95
C ILE A 92 -0.93 21.78 -11.97
N ARG A 93 -1.92 21.12 -11.36
CA ARG A 93 -2.79 21.77 -10.38
C ARG A 93 -1.99 22.34 -9.22
N GLY A 94 -2.31 23.58 -8.83
CA GLY A 94 -1.65 24.27 -7.72
C GLY A 94 -0.31 24.91 -8.09
N PHE A 95 0.14 24.80 -9.34
CA PHE A 95 1.34 25.47 -9.83
C PHE A 95 1.04 26.46 -10.95
N PRO A 96 1.71 27.63 -10.96
CA PRO A 96 1.72 28.52 -12.11
C PRO A 96 2.25 27.81 -13.37
N SER A 97 1.75 28.19 -14.56
CA SER A 97 2.13 27.55 -15.82
C SER A 97 3.62 27.69 -16.16
N ASP A 98 4.26 28.76 -15.70
CA ASP A 98 5.69 29.03 -15.85
C ASP A 98 6.57 28.20 -14.90
N GLU A 99 5.99 27.60 -13.85
CA GLU A 99 6.71 26.65 -12.97
C GLU A 99 6.54 25.18 -13.42
N ALA A 100 5.57 24.87 -14.27
CA ALA A 100 5.19 23.49 -14.60
C ALA A 100 6.37 22.63 -15.10
N ALA A 101 7.19 23.17 -16.02
CA ALA A 101 8.35 22.48 -16.56
C ALA A 101 9.38 22.10 -15.50
N LEU A 102 9.65 23.03 -14.57
CA LEU A 102 10.58 22.80 -13.47
C LEU A 102 10.04 21.76 -12.49
N GLN A 103 8.73 21.76 -12.23
CA GLN A 103 8.12 20.73 -11.39
C GLN A 103 8.18 19.36 -12.05
N ARG A 104 7.89 19.24 -13.35
CA ARG A 104 8.06 17.98 -14.10
C ARG A 104 9.50 17.48 -14.06
N GLN A 105 10.47 18.37 -14.19
CA GLN A 105 11.88 17.99 -14.08
C GLN A 105 12.20 17.39 -12.72
N ARG A 106 11.68 17.96 -11.63
CA ARG A 106 11.85 17.44 -10.26
C ARG A 106 11.12 16.12 -10.06
N GLU A 107 9.89 15.99 -10.58
CA GLU A 107 9.15 14.71 -10.57
C GLU A 107 9.94 13.61 -11.29
N MET A 108 10.55 13.91 -12.44
CA MET A 108 11.42 12.96 -13.15
C MET A 108 12.66 12.59 -12.34
N GLN A 109 13.30 13.56 -11.66
CA GLN A 109 14.44 13.29 -10.79
C GLN A 109 14.05 12.36 -9.63
N LEU A 110 12.92 12.63 -8.95
CA LEU A 110 12.42 11.78 -7.87
C LEU A 110 12.14 10.36 -8.37
N ARG A 111 11.43 10.22 -9.49
CA ARG A 111 11.05 8.91 -10.05
C ARG A 111 12.25 8.08 -10.53
N ALA A 112 13.38 8.72 -10.84
CA ALA A 112 14.58 8.03 -11.27
C ALA A 112 15.39 7.41 -10.12
N VAL A 113 15.06 7.74 -8.86
CA VAL A 113 15.84 7.31 -7.70
C VAL A 113 15.47 5.89 -7.21
N PRO A 114 14.18 5.55 -6.97
CA PRO A 114 13.81 4.21 -6.52
C PRO A 114 14.23 3.12 -7.51
N SER A 115 14.67 1.96 -7.00
CA SER A 115 15.02 0.81 -7.85
C SER A 115 14.43 -0.50 -7.29
N PRO A 116 14.01 -1.44 -8.17
CA PRO A 116 13.49 -2.74 -7.74
C PRO A 116 14.47 -3.54 -6.87
N GLU A 117 15.78 -3.41 -7.11
CA GLU A 117 16.82 -4.09 -6.36
C GLU A 117 16.89 -3.58 -4.91
N ARG A 118 16.78 -2.27 -4.71
CA ARG A 118 16.78 -1.68 -3.36
C ARG A 118 15.50 -2.00 -2.61
N ILE A 119 14.35 -1.95 -3.28
CA ILE A 119 13.08 -2.39 -2.68
C ILE A 119 13.18 -3.85 -2.23
N ARG A 120 13.73 -4.74 -3.07
CA ARG A 120 13.95 -6.15 -2.71
C ARG A 120 14.89 -6.31 -1.51
N GLU A 121 15.94 -5.49 -1.44
CA GLU A 121 16.89 -5.52 -0.32
C GLU A 121 16.25 -5.04 0.99
N HIS A 122 15.44 -3.97 0.95
CA HIS A 122 14.69 -3.51 2.12
C HIS A 122 13.75 -4.59 2.62
N VAL A 123 12.97 -5.21 1.72
CA VAL A 123 12.07 -6.30 2.07
C VAL A 123 12.84 -7.44 2.71
N ARG A 124 13.91 -7.95 2.05
CA ARG A 124 14.75 -9.02 2.61
C ARG A 124 15.33 -8.69 3.97
N THR A 125 15.79 -7.46 4.18
CA THR A 125 16.50 -7.09 5.41
C THR A 125 15.53 -6.94 6.57
N ILE A 126 14.40 -6.26 6.35
CA ILE A 126 13.41 -6.00 7.40
C ILE A 126 12.67 -7.29 7.74
N SER A 127 12.32 -8.10 6.74
CA SER A 127 11.60 -9.37 6.94
C SER A 127 12.48 -10.56 7.29
N ALA A 128 13.79 -10.39 7.50
CA ALA A 128 14.70 -11.49 7.82
C ALA A 128 14.50 -12.06 9.24
N SER A 129 13.70 -11.41 10.07
CA SER A 129 13.37 -11.87 11.42
C SER A 129 12.04 -11.29 11.87
N PRO A 130 11.31 -11.93 12.80
CA PRO A 130 10.06 -11.41 13.31
C PRO A 130 10.22 -10.05 13.99
N HIS A 131 9.32 -9.11 13.67
CA HIS A 131 9.41 -7.71 14.15
C HIS A 131 8.08 -7.17 14.67
N TRP A 132 7.43 -7.93 15.54
CA TRP A 132 6.21 -7.53 16.23
C TRP A 132 6.41 -6.37 17.23
N ALA A 133 5.39 -5.54 17.38
CA ALA A 133 5.41 -4.34 18.21
C ALA A 133 5.70 -4.62 19.69
N GLY A 134 6.60 -3.85 20.30
CA GLY A 134 7.07 -4.12 21.66
C GLY A 134 8.08 -5.27 21.77
N GLY A 135 8.36 -5.97 20.68
CA GLY A 135 9.41 -6.98 20.58
C GLY A 135 10.79 -6.39 20.22
N PRO A 136 11.88 -7.13 20.44
CA PRO A 136 13.22 -6.68 20.08
C PRO A 136 13.42 -6.48 18.57
N GLY A 137 12.69 -7.21 17.72
CA GLY A 137 12.74 -7.07 16.27
C GLY A 137 12.19 -5.73 15.78
N SER A 138 11.03 -5.28 16.29
CA SER A 138 10.47 -3.96 15.95
C SER A 138 11.46 -2.83 16.26
N ARG A 139 12.13 -2.87 17.42
CA ARG A 139 13.20 -1.90 17.75
C ARG A 139 14.38 -1.94 16.77
N GLN A 140 14.77 -3.12 16.27
CA GLN A 140 15.85 -3.24 15.29
C GLN A 140 15.47 -2.60 13.96
N VAL A 141 14.23 -2.83 13.50
CA VAL A 141 13.68 -2.18 12.30
C VAL A 141 13.65 -0.66 12.48
N ALA A 142 13.22 -0.16 13.64
CA ALA A 142 13.21 1.27 13.94
C ALA A 142 14.62 1.91 13.88
N VAL A 143 15.62 1.25 14.46
CA VAL A 143 17.04 1.71 14.41
C VAL A 143 17.58 1.68 12.98
N LEU A 144 17.26 0.64 12.21
CA LEU A 144 17.65 0.53 10.81
C LEU A 144 17.04 1.65 9.97
N ALA A 145 15.74 1.89 10.10
CA ALA A 145 15.04 2.96 9.39
C ALA A 145 15.59 4.35 9.75
N LEU A 146 15.85 4.61 11.03
CA LEU A 146 16.50 5.84 11.49
C LEU A 146 17.85 6.06 10.80
N ALA A 147 18.68 5.01 10.74
CA ALA A 147 19.97 5.07 10.07
C ALA A 147 19.83 5.37 8.57
N GLN A 148 18.83 4.79 7.90
CA GLN A 148 18.54 5.05 6.49
C GLN A 148 18.08 6.49 6.23
N PHE A 149 17.17 7.03 7.04
CA PHE A 149 16.76 8.43 6.92
C PHE A 149 17.94 9.39 7.12
N LYS A 150 18.78 9.14 8.14
CA LYS A 150 20.00 9.94 8.37
C LYS A 150 20.99 9.83 7.21
N ALA A 151 21.17 8.64 6.64
CA ALA A 151 22.02 8.44 5.47
C ALA A 151 21.48 9.15 4.21
N ALA A 152 20.16 9.32 4.10
CA ALA A 152 19.52 10.15 3.08
C ALA A 152 19.68 11.66 3.34
N GLY A 153 20.27 12.07 4.47
CA GLY A 153 20.48 13.47 4.84
C GLY A 153 19.24 14.14 5.44
N LEU A 154 18.31 13.36 5.97
CA LEU A 154 17.08 13.86 6.59
C LEU A 154 17.25 14.07 8.09
N ASP A 155 16.52 15.05 8.64
CA ASP A 155 16.42 15.26 10.09
C ASP A 155 15.47 14.21 10.67
N ALA A 156 16.01 13.22 11.38
CA ALA A 156 15.26 12.02 11.77
C ALA A 156 15.54 11.60 13.21
N TRP A 157 14.50 11.12 13.89
CA TRP A 157 14.52 10.65 15.27
C TRP A 157 13.56 9.47 15.49
N ILE A 158 13.75 8.76 16.60
CA ILE A 158 12.75 7.81 17.11
C ILE A 158 11.99 8.51 18.21
N GLU A 159 10.67 8.43 18.17
CA GLU A 159 9.78 8.85 19.24
C GLU A 159 9.17 7.62 19.90
N GLU A 160 9.39 7.50 21.20
CA GLU A 160 8.95 6.35 21.98
C GLU A 160 7.59 6.61 22.64
N HIS A 161 6.71 5.62 22.54
CA HIS A 161 5.44 5.52 23.25
C HIS A 161 5.38 4.18 24.00
N GLU A 162 4.31 3.93 24.75
CA GLU A 162 4.03 2.61 25.30
C GLU A 162 2.55 2.25 25.12
N ALA A 163 2.22 0.96 25.15
CA ALA A 163 0.83 0.51 25.13
C ALA A 163 0.63 -0.72 26.01
N TYR A 164 -0.58 -0.89 26.53
CA TYR A 164 -0.93 -2.04 27.36
C TYR A 164 -1.24 -3.28 26.52
N MET A 165 -0.24 -4.15 26.33
CA MET A 165 -0.28 -5.23 25.35
C MET A 165 -0.28 -6.63 26.00
N PRO A 166 -1.12 -7.57 25.54
CA PRO A 166 -1.13 -8.97 26.00
C PRO A 166 -0.19 -9.87 25.19
N MET A 167 0.59 -10.70 25.88
CA MET A 167 1.33 -11.81 25.26
C MET A 167 0.83 -13.16 25.79
N PRO A 168 0.57 -14.17 24.95
CA PRO A 168 -0.01 -15.43 25.41
C PRO A 168 0.93 -16.18 26.36
N ARG A 169 0.43 -16.54 27.55
CA ARG A 169 1.08 -17.45 28.50
C ARG A 169 0.53 -18.87 28.40
N GLU A 170 -0.78 -18.99 28.25
CA GLU A 170 -1.47 -20.27 28.10
C GLU A 170 -2.45 -20.19 26.93
N ARG A 171 -2.41 -21.20 26.06
CA ARG A 171 -3.35 -21.40 24.96
C ARG A 171 -3.71 -22.88 24.90
N THR A 172 -4.93 -23.22 25.26
CA THR A 172 -5.43 -24.60 25.17
C THR A 172 -6.82 -24.61 24.60
N VAL A 173 -7.00 -25.39 23.54
CA VAL A 173 -8.32 -25.68 22.99
C VAL A 173 -8.47 -27.18 22.85
N ARG A 174 -9.53 -27.74 23.45
CA ARG A 174 -9.82 -29.17 23.39
C ARG A 174 -11.27 -29.41 23.01
N LEU A 175 -11.49 -30.24 22.00
CA LEU A 175 -12.76 -30.93 21.85
C LEU A 175 -12.87 -31.95 23.00
N VAL A 176 -13.87 -31.82 23.85
CA VAL A 176 -14.13 -32.67 25.02
C VAL A 176 -15.12 -33.78 24.68
N ALA A 177 -16.12 -33.45 23.85
CA ALA A 177 -17.14 -34.39 23.38
C ALA A 177 -17.45 -34.11 21.91
N PRO A 178 -17.84 -35.12 21.11
CA PRO A 178 -18.07 -36.52 21.48
C PRO A 178 -16.79 -37.36 21.57
N ARG A 179 -15.66 -36.82 21.13
CA ARG A 179 -14.32 -37.41 21.27
C ARG A 179 -13.35 -36.38 21.83
N SER A 180 -12.28 -36.85 22.47
CA SER A 180 -11.20 -35.98 22.90
C SER A 180 -10.28 -35.64 21.72
N TYR A 181 -10.01 -34.36 21.49
CA TYR A 181 -8.99 -33.89 20.55
C TYR A 181 -8.43 -32.56 21.04
N GLU A 182 -7.10 -32.46 21.15
CA GLU A 182 -6.41 -31.22 21.50
C GLU A 182 -5.85 -30.59 20.23
N LEU A 183 -6.11 -29.30 20.04
CA LEU A 183 -5.69 -28.56 18.85
C LEU A 183 -4.18 -28.34 18.84
N ARG A 184 -3.60 -28.22 17.65
CA ARG A 184 -2.16 -27.99 17.45
C ARG A 184 -1.74 -26.56 17.83
N LEU A 185 -2.53 -25.54 17.43
CA LEU A 185 -2.29 -24.12 17.74
C LEU A 185 -0.88 -23.61 17.37
N ALA A 186 -0.29 -24.17 16.32
CA ALA A 186 1.05 -23.82 15.85
C ALA A 186 1.17 -24.07 14.34
N GLU A 187 1.76 -23.10 13.64
CA GLU A 187 2.10 -23.23 12.23
C GLU A 187 3.24 -24.23 12.02
N PRO A 188 3.30 -24.88 10.85
CA PRO A 188 4.39 -25.80 10.53
C PRO A 188 5.61 -25.03 10.01
N VAL A 189 6.80 -25.56 10.30
CA VAL A 189 8.02 -25.19 9.57
C VAL A 189 7.90 -25.72 8.15
N VAL A 190 8.18 -24.87 7.18
CA VAL A 190 8.15 -25.13 5.74
C VAL A 190 9.59 -25.22 5.23
N ALA A 191 9.94 -26.29 4.52
CA ALA A 191 11.33 -26.55 4.13
C ALA A 191 11.88 -25.52 3.12
N GLU A 192 10.99 -24.99 2.28
CA GLU A 192 11.24 -23.99 1.25
C GLU A 192 11.36 -22.57 1.82
N ASP A 193 10.94 -22.36 3.07
CA ASP A 193 10.92 -21.08 3.75
C ASP A 193 11.78 -21.13 5.03
N PRO A 194 13.03 -20.65 4.98
CA PRO A 194 13.91 -20.67 6.15
C PRO A 194 13.37 -19.85 7.33
N ASP A 195 12.52 -18.85 7.07
CA ASP A 195 12.00 -17.92 8.07
C ASP A 195 10.79 -18.51 8.83
N SER A 196 10.15 -19.54 8.24
CA SER A 196 9.01 -20.26 8.84
C SER A 196 9.36 -21.01 10.14
N GLY A 197 10.65 -21.19 10.44
CA GLY A 197 11.16 -21.82 11.66
C GLY A 197 11.76 -20.85 12.68
N ASP A 198 11.61 -19.53 12.50
CA ASP A 198 12.25 -18.55 13.36
C ASP A 198 11.83 -18.68 14.83
N ALA A 199 12.82 -18.76 15.73
CA ALA A 199 12.56 -18.94 17.16
C ALA A 199 11.83 -17.74 17.81
N GLY A 200 11.84 -16.58 17.15
CA GLY A 200 11.21 -15.35 17.62
C GLY A 200 9.76 -15.15 17.15
N GLN A 201 9.18 -16.12 16.43
CA GLN A 201 7.82 -16.00 15.90
C GLN A 201 6.80 -15.84 17.03
N LEU A 202 5.83 -14.95 16.83
CA LEU A 202 4.70 -14.87 17.74
C LEU A 202 3.89 -16.18 17.68
N PRO A 203 3.45 -16.71 18.84
CA PRO A 203 2.44 -17.76 18.85
C PRO A 203 1.19 -17.31 18.08
N THR A 204 0.35 -18.26 17.67
CA THR A 204 -0.94 -17.92 17.05
C THR A 204 -1.94 -17.48 18.11
N PHE A 205 -2.37 -16.22 18.10
CA PHE A 205 -3.39 -15.69 19.01
C PHE A 205 -4.06 -14.44 18.42
N ASN A 206 -5.18 -14.04 19.03
CA ASN A 206 -5.79 -12.75 18.78
C ASN A 206 -5.41 -11.81 19.93
N ALA A 207 -4.72 -10.71 19.62
CA ALA A 207 -4.38 -9.73 20.64
C ALA A 207 -5.64 -9.05 21.20
N TYR A 208 -5.60 -8.71 22.48
CA TYR A 208 -6.71 -8.17 23.26
C TYR A 208 -7.91 -9.11 23.49
N SER A 209 -7.69 -10.42 23.30
CA SER A 209 -8.56 -11.46 23.87
C SER A 209 -8.59 -11.37 25.39
N ALA A 210 -9.74 -11.69 26.00
CA ALA A 210 -9.83 -11.85 27.45
C ALA A 210 -9.15 -13.15 27.91
N ASP A 211 -8.68 -13.16 29.16
CA ASP A 211 -8.36 -14.38 29.90
C ASP A 211 -9.64 -15.19 30.18
N GLY A 212 -9.51 -16.52 30.30
CA GLY A 212 -10.63 -17.36 30.76
C GLY A 212 -10.42 -18.85 30.52
N ASP A 213 -11.15 -19.67 31.27
CA ASP A 213 -11.25 -21.13 31.12
C ASP A 213 -12.73 -21.50 31.04
N VAL A 214 -13.22 -21.72 29.82
CA VAL A 214 -14.63 -22.00 29.57
C VAL A 214 -14.78 -23.35 28.87
N THR A 215 -15.73 -24.16 29.31
CA THR A 215 -16.10 -25.41 28.63
C THR A 215 -17.58 -25.40 28.31
N ALA A 216 -17.91 -25.28 27.02
CA ALA A 216 -19.29 -25.16 26.56
C ALA A 216 -19.54 -25.94 25.28
N GLU A 217 -20.81 -26.07 24.93
CA GLU A 217 -21.24 -26.53 23.61
C GLU A 217 -20.79 -25.55 22.51
N LEU A 218 -20.59 -26.05 21.30
CA LEU A 218 -20.08 -25.29 20.15
C LEU A 218 -21.21 -24.93 19.16
N VAL A 219 -21.24 -23.69 18.67
CA VAL A 219 -22.18 -23.24 17.63
C VAL A 219 -21.43 -22.64 16.45
N TYR A 220 -21.76 -23.06 15.23
CA TYR A 220 -21.22 -22.45 14.01
C TYR A 220 -22.04 -21.23 13.62
N VAL A 221 -21.36 -20.07 13.50
CA VAL A 221 -22.00 -18.76 13.30
C VAL A 221 -21.66 -18.12 11.96
N ASN A 222 -21.27 -18.91 10.96
CA ASN A 222 -20.88 -18.40 9.64
C ASN A 222 -19.72 -17.40 9.74
N TYR A 223 -19.88 -16.15 9.29
CA TYR A 223 -18.84 -15.12 9.43
C TYR A 223 -18.96 -14.37 10.77
N GLY A 224 -19.96 -14.64 11.60
CA GLY A 224 -20.12 -13.99 12.90
C GLY A 224 -20.45 -12.50 12.79
N VAL A 225 -21.17 -12.09 11.73
CA VAL A 225 -21.68 -10.72 11.57
C VAL A 225 -23.10 -10.59 12.14
N PRO A 226 -23.63 -9.39 12.45
CA PRO A 226 -24.95 -9.23 13.05
C PRO A 226 -26.09 -9.98 12.33
N GLU A 227 -26.10 -9.98 11.00
CA GLU A 227 -27.11 -10.70 10.20
C GLU A 227 -27.06 -12.22 10.42
N ASP A 228 -25.88 -12.79 10.72
CA ASP A 228 -25.75 -14.22 10.99
C ASP A 228 -26.46 -14.61 12.30
N TYR A 229 -26.34 -13.79 13.34
CA TYR A 229 -27.02 -14.03 14.61
C TYR A 229 -28.54 -13.88 14.47
N ALA A 230 -29.01 -12.87 13.72
CA ALA A 230 -30.43 -12.73 13.40
C ALA A 230 -30.96 -13.95 12.64
N ARG A 231 -30.16 -14.54 11.74
CA ARG A 231 -30.49 -15.77 11.01
C ARG A 231 -30.52 -17.02 11.91
N LEU A 232 -29.65 -17.11 12.92
CA LEU A 232 -29.67 -18.20 13.91
C LEU A 232 -30.90 -18.12 14.79
N GLU A 233 -31.25 -16.92 15.25
CA GLU A 233 -32.45 -16.68 16.06
C GLU A 233 -33.73 -17.09 15.31
N ARG A 234 -33.86 -16.70 14.03
CA ARG A 234 -34.98 -17.14 13.16
C ARG A 234 -35.07 -18.66 13.00
N ARG A 235 -33.98 -19.39 13.22
CA ARG A 235 -33.91 -20.87 13.17
C ARG A 235 -34.01 -21.52 14.55
N GLY A 236 -34.17 -20.74 15.63
CA GLY A 236 -34.22 -21.23 17.00
C GLY A 236 -32.88 -21.75 17.53
N VAL A 237 -31.75 -21.32 16.96
CA VAL A 237 -30.41 -21.68 17.43
C VAL A 237 -29.86 -20.54 18.30
N SER A 238 -29.56 -20.84 19.56
CA SER A 238 -29.04 -19.85 20.52
C SER A 238 -27.55 -20.05 20.78
N VAL A 239 -26.81 -18.93 20.84
CA VAL A 239 -25.39 -18.90 21.22
C VAL A 239 -25.16 -18.59 22.71
N LYS A 240 -26.23 -18.32 23.47
CA LYS A 240 -26.13 -17.94 24.88
C LYS A 240 -25.51 -19.07 25.71
N GLY A 241 -24.42 -18.78 26.40
CA GLY A 241 -23.65 -19.76 27.18
C GLY A 241 -22.87 -20.76 26.33
N LYS A 242 -22.65 -20.49 25.03
CA LYS A 242 -21.94 -21.36 24.09
C LYS A 242 -20.60 -20.76 23.69
N ILE A 243 -19.69 -21.60 23.21
CA ILE A 243 -18.55 -21.14 22.42
C ILE A 243 -19.01 -21.07 20.97
N VAL A 244 -18.70 -19.98 20.27
CA VAL A 244 -18.99 -19.86 18.84
C VAL A 244 -17.73 -20.13 18.02
N ILE A 245 -17.90 -20.69 16.82
CA ILE A 245 -16.85 -20.76 15.81
C ILE A 245 -17.29 -20.00 14.55
N ALA A 246 -16.47 -19.04 14.14
CA ALA A 246 -16.72 -18.14 13.01
C ALA A 246 -15.60 -18.23 11.98
N ARG A 247 -15.93 -18.00 10.72
CA ARG A 247 -14.96 -17.84 9.64
C ARG A 247 -14.38 -16.42 9.66
N TYR A 248 -13.11 -16.25 9.30
CA TYR A 248 -12.57 -14.96 8.88
C TYR A 248 -13.30 -14.45 7.62
N GLY A 249 -13.25 -13.15 7.34
CA GLY A 249 -13.97 -12.51 6.23
C GLY A 249 -15.36 -11.97 6.62
N GLY A 250 -16.08 -11.36 5.67
CA GLY A 250 -17.41 -10.76 5.86
C GLY A 250 -17.45 -9.44 6.65
N SER A 251 -16.55 -9.26 7.62
CA SER A 251 -16.31 -8.02 8.37
C SER A 251 -14.90 -8.03 8.98
N TRP A 252 -14.49 -6.89 9.55
CA TRP A 252 -13.30 -6.84 10.40
C TRP A 252 -13.40 -7.82 11.58
N ARG A 253 -12.27 -8.38 12.01
CA ARG A 253 -12.23 -9.58 12.86
C ARG A 253 -12.78 -9.39 14.26
N GLY A 254 -12.58 -8.23 14.91
CA GLY A 254 -13.08 -8.01 16.27
C GLY A 254 -14.60 -7.80 16.36
N ILE A 255 -15.31 -7.59 15.23
CA ILE A 255 -16.78 -7.64 15.21
C ILE A 255 -17.29 -9.02 15.65
N LYS A 256 -16.60 -10.09 15.25
CA LYS A 256 -17.04 -11.47 15.50
C LYS A 256 -17.18 -11.77 17.00
N PRO A 257 -16.14 -11.61 17.83
CA PRO A 257 -16.26 -11.84 19.26
C PRO A 257 -17.10 -10.77 19.97
N LYS A 258 -17.13 -9.53 19.49
CA LYS A 258 -17.99 -8.47 20.04
C LYS A 258 -19.47 -8.88 19.95
N VAL A 259 -19.94 -9.21 18.75
CA VAL A 259 -21.33 -9.62 18.52
C VAL A 259 -21.62 -10.95 19.22
N ALA A 260 -20.66 -11.90 19.24
CA ALA A 260 -20.81 -13.13 20.01
C ALA A 260 -21.10 -12.85 21.49
N TRP A 261 -20.33 -11.96 22.12
CA TRP A 261 -20.52 -11.56 23.51
C TRP A 261 -21.85 -10.85 23.74
N GLU A 262 -22.26 -9.95 22.85
CA GLU A 262 -23.55 -9.25 22.92
C GLU A 262 -24.75 -10.21 22.87
N HIS A 263 -24.61 -11.33 22.17
CA HIS A 263 -25.61 -12.42 22.13
C HIS A 263 -25.42 -13.46 23.26
N GLY A 264 -24.48 -13.24 24.19
CA GLY A 264 -24.27 -14.04 25.39
C GLY A 264 -23.39 -15.28 25.19
N ALA A 265 -22.61 -15.36 24.12
CA ALA A 265 -21.57 -16.38 23.99
C ALA A 265 -20.48 -16.19 25.06
N VAL A 266 -19.79 -17.27 25.41
CA VAL A 266 -18.75 -17.29 26.46
C VAL A 266 -17.33 -17.47 25.92
N GLY A 267 -17.19 -17.65 24.60
CA GLY A 267 -15.91 -17.76 23.91
C GLY A 267 -16.09 -17.74 22.39
N CYS A 268 -15.04 -17.38 21.66
CA CYS A 268 -15.07 -17.28 20.20
C CYS A 268 -13.81 -17.91 19.60
N LEU A 269 -14.00 -18.82 18.65
CA LEU A 269 -12.94 -19.34 17.79
C LEU A 269 -13.11 -18.73 16.40
N ILE A 270 -12.02 -18.31 15.78
CA ILE A 270 -12.01 -17.76 14.42
C ILE A 270 -11.10 -18.63 13.56
N TYR A 271 -11.54 -19.05 12.39
CA TYR A 271 -10.68 -19.81 11.46
C TYR A 271 -10.81 -19.27 10.03
N SER A 272 -9.78 -19.44 9.23
CA SER A 272 -9.85 -19.11 7.80
C SER A 272 -10.34 -20.35 7.05
N ASP A 273 -11.57 -20.32 6.54
CA ASP A 273 -12.10 -21.46 5.79
C ASP A 273 -11.41 -21.58 4.43
N PRO A 274 -11.09 -22.80 3.96
CA PRO A 274 -10.43 -22.97 2.67
C PRO A 274 -11.21 -22.37 1.50
N ARG A 275 -12.54 -22.20 1.64
CA ARG A 275 -13.38 -21.53 0.65
C ARG A 275 -12.98 -20.07 0.42
N ASP A 276 -12.46 -19.40 1.43
CA ASP A 276 -12.17 -17.98 1.40
C ASP A 276 -10.69 -17.72 1.03
N ASP A 277 -9.73 -18.45 1.61
CA ASP A 277 -8.30 -18.21 1.38
C ASP A 277 -7.39 -19.46 1.34
N GLY A 278 -7.93 -20.67 1.17
CA GLY A 278 -7.18 -21.93 1.16
C GLY A 278 -7.29 -22.73 -0.16
N TYR A 279 -7.17 -24.06 -0.08
CA TYR A 279 -7.07 -24.97 -1.24
C TYR A 279 -8.24 -24.90 -2.24
N TYR A 280 -9.40 -24.33 -1.86
CA TYR A 280 -10.51 -24.14 -2.78
C TYR A 280 -10.18 -23.09 -3.85
N GLN A 281 -9.35 -22.10 -3.51
CA GLN A 281 -8.97 -21.00 -4.38
C GLN A 281 -7.78 -21.36 -5.28
N GLY A 282 -6.90 -22.27 -4.84
CA GLY A 282 -5.77 -22.77 -5.62
C GLY A 282 -4.70 -23.45 -4.75
N ASP A 283 -3.49 -23.59 -5.29
CA ASP A 283 -2.38 -24.23 -4.58
C ASP A 283 -2.00 -23.46 -3.30
N VAL A 284 -1.78 -24.20 -2.21
CA VAL A 284 -1.41 -23.63 -0.91
C VAL A 284 0.10 -23.43 -0.79
N TYR A 285 0.51 -22.57 0.13
CA TYR A 285 1.91 -22.31 0.44
C TYR A 285 2.64 -23.60 0.86
N PRO A 286 3.86 -23.88 0.35
CA PRO A 286 4.73 -22.99 -0.44
C PRO A 286 4.55 -23.07 -1.98
N VAL A 287 3.70 -23.96 -2.48
CA VAL A 287 3.52 -24.14 -3.94
C VAL A 287 2.75 -22.96 -4.55
N GLY A 288 1.72 -22.47 -3.86
CA GLY A 288 0.97 -21.28 -4.24
C GLY A 288 0.76 -20.32 -3.05
N PRO A 289 0.00 -19.23 -3.22
CA PRO A 289 -0.12 -18.18 -2.22
C PRO A 289 -1.18 -18.45 -1.16
N PHE A 290 -1.99 -19.50 -1.33
CA PHE A 290 -3.14 -19.76 -0.46
C PHE A 290 -2.73 -20.40 0.87
N ARG A 291 -3.58 -20.23 1.88
CA ARG A 291 -3.32 -20.66 3.25
C ARG A 291 -3.14 -22.17 3.34
N PRO A 292 -2.05 -22.67 3.95
CA PRO A 292 -1.85 -24.10 4.21
C PRO A 292 -2.70 -24.59 5.38
N GLU A 293 -2.79 -25.91 5.54
CA GLU A 293 -3.71 -26.57 6.51
C GLU A 293 -3.61 -26.07 7.94
N PHE A 294 -2.38 -25.79 8.37
CA PHE A 294 -2.08 -25.31 9.71
C PHE A 294 -1.66 -23.83 9.73
N GLY A 295 -1.88 -23.09 8.65
CA GLY A 295 -1.69 -21.63 8.59
C GLY A 295 -2.76 -20.89 9.39
N VAL A 296 -2.38 -19.86 10.15
CA VAL A 296 -3.31 -19.14 11.05
C VAL A 296 -3.19 -17.64 10.85
N GLN A 297 -4.33 -16.98 10.63
CA GLN A 297 -4.37 -15.52 10.60
C GLN A 297 -4.37 -14.96 12.03
N ARG A 298 -3.26 -14.36 12.45
CA ARG A 298 -3.17 -13.54 13.67
C ARG A 298 -3.93 -12.21 13.48
N GLY A 299 -4.08 -11.44 14.56
CA GLY A 299 -4.70 -10.13 14.47
C GLY A 299 -5.27 -9.62 15.79
N SER A 300 -5.29 -8.31 15.95
CA SER A 300 -5.96 -7.67 17.07
C SER A 300 -7.47 -7.80 16.97
N VAL A 301 -8.11 -8.02 18.12
CA VAL A 301 -9.57 -7.98 18.28
C VAL A 301 -10.02 -6.88 19.25
N ILE A 302 -9.14 -5.90 19.52
CA ILE A 302 -9.46 -4.70 20.29
C ILE A 302 -10.66 -3.97 19.68
N ASP A 303 -11.66 -3.54 20.46
CA ASP A 303 -12.89 -2.98 19.91
C ASP A 303 -12.69 -1.58 19.29
N MET A 304 -12.20 -1.55 18.05
CA MET A 304 -11.97 -0.34 17.25
C MET A 304 -13.26 0.36 16.84
N THR A 305 -14.44 -0.21 17.11
CA THR A 305 -15.71 0.52 16.93
C THR A 305 -15.92 1.59 17.99
N ILE A 306 -15.18 1.50 19.11
CA ILE A 306 -15.17 2.54 20.15
C ILE A 306 -14.01 3.52 19.87
N HIS A 307 -12.77 3.03 19.80
CA HIS A 307 -11.60 3.80 19.37
C HIS A 307 -10.39 2.85 19.09
N PRO A 308 -9.45 3.26 18.21
CA PRO A 308 -8.12 2.65 18.13
C PRO A 308 -7.20 3.15 19.27
N GLY A 309 -5.91 2.76 19.25
CA GLY A 309 -4.91 3.21 20.22
C GLY A 309 -4.83 2.35 21.49
N ASP A 310 -3.97 2.77 22.42
CA ASP A 310 -3.78 2.10 23.71
C ASP A 310 -5.11 2.07 24.48
N PRO A 311 -5.59 0.89 24.91
CA PRO A 311 -6.84 0.77 25.65
C PRO A 311 -6.89 1.58 26.95
N LEU A 312 -5.73 2.02 27.47
CA LEU A 312 -5.64 2.76 28.73
C LEU A 312 -5.50 4.28 28.58
N THR A 313 -5.36 4.82 27.36
CA THR A 313 -5.16 6.27 27.14
C THR A 313 -6.08 6.88 26.07
N PRO A 314 -7.39 6.61 26.06
CA PRO A 314 -8.26 7.09 24.98
C PRO A 314 -8.32 8.63 24.91
N GLY A 315 -7.71 9.21 23.87
CA GLY A 315 -7.74 10.66 23.60
C GLY A 315 -6.51 11.43 24.10
N TRP A 316 -5.46 10.77 24.57
CA TRP A 316 -4.18 11.40 24.92
C TRP A 316 -3.02 10.42 24.72
N GLY A 317 -1.86 10.91 24.27
CA GLY A 317 -0.71 10.03 24.01
C GLY A 317 -0.23 9.26 25.25
N SER A 318 0.05 7.97 25.06
CA SER A 318 0.57 7.06 26.07
C SER A 318 2.09 7.19 26.19
N GLU A 319 2.53 7.69 27.34
CA GLU A 319 3.94 7.92 27.68
C GLU A 319 4.30 7.23 29.00
N ALA A 320 5.57 6.87 29.15
CA ALA A 320 6.11 6.26 30.36
C ALA A 320 5.88 7.15 31.59
N GLY A 321 5.18 6.62 32.59
CA GLY A 321 4.80 7.36 33.80
C GLY A 321 3.68 8.39 33.60
N GLY A 322 3.10 8.47 32.39
CA GLY A 322 1.96 9.30 32.06
C GLY A 322 0.64 8.80 32.65
N ARG A 323 -0.43 9.58 32.45
CA ARG A 323 -1.79 9.22 32.90
C ARG A 323 -2.29 7.98 32.17
N LYS A 324 -2.82 7.00 32.89
CA LYS A 324 -3.50 5.82 32.33
C LYS A 324 -4.80 5.53 33.07
N LEU A 325 -5.77 4.96 32.37
CA LEU A 325 -6.97 4.41 32.98
C LEU A 325 -6.64 3.15 33.81
N PRO A 326 -7.41 2.86 34.88
CA PRO A 326 -7.44 1.54 35.45
C PRO A 326 -7.84 0.50 34.39
N VAL A 327 -7.23 -0.68 34.42
CA VAL A 327 -7.48 -1.75 33.42
C VAL A 327 -8.96 -2.14 33.35
N GLY A 328 -9.68 -2.13 34.48
CA GLY A 328 -11.12 -2.43 34.51
C GLY A 328 -11.99 -1.42 33.77
N ASP A 329 -11.49 -0.20 33.55
CA ASP A 329 -12.21 0.86 32.84
C ASP A 329 -11.92 0.85 31.32
N ALA A 330 -11.00 -0.02 30.87
CA ALA A 330 -10.69 -0.20 29.46
C ALA A 330 -11.90 -0.76 28.70
N LYS A 331 -12.48 0.06 27.82
CA LYS A 331 -13.70 -0.28 27.08
C LYS A 331 -13.43 -1.19 25.89
N THR A 332 -12.25 -1.08 25.30
CA THR A 332 -11.90 -1.75 24.03
C THR A 332 -11.34 -3.16 24.21
N ILE A 333 -10.93 -3.55 25.42
CA ILE A 333 -10.53 -4.94 25.72
C ILE A 333 -11.77 -5.84 25.71
N LEU A 334 -11.70 -6.95 24.97
CA LEU A 334 -12.80 -7.89 24.85
C LEU A 334 -13.17 -8.54 26.17
N LYS A 335 -14.41 -9.05 26.22
CA LYS A 335 -15.03 -9.60 27.42
C LYS A 335 -15.09 -11.13 27.46
N ILE A 336 -14.70 -11.80 26.37
CA ILE A 336 -14.66 -13.26 26.25
C ILE A 336 -13.31 -13.73 25.67
N PRO A 337 -12.86 -14.96 25.96
CA PRO A 337 -11.70 -15.57 25.32
C PRO A 337 -11.93 -15.72 23.81
N VAL A 338 -10.91 -15.34 23.02
CA VAL A 338 -10.91 -15.40 21.56
C VAL A 338 -9.60 -15.99 21.06
N LEU A 339 -9.67 -16.96 20.16
CA LEU A 339 -8.47 -17.55 19.56
C LEU A 339 -8.64 -17.81 18.05
N PRO A 340 -7.65 -17.47 17.22
CA PRO A 340 -7.61 -17.88 15.85
C PRO A 340 -7.04 -19.30 15.77
N ILE A 341 -7.64 -20.14 14.92
CA ILE A 341 -7.22 -21.53 14.70
C ILE A 341 -7.08 -21.80 13.21
N ALA A 342 -6.23 -22.76 12.87
CA ALA A 342 -6.09 -23.18 11.48
C ALA A 342 -7.33 -23.97 11.03
N TYR A 343 -7.57 -24.07 9.73
CA TYR A 343 -8.69 -24.89 9.26
C TYR A 343 -8.49 -26.39 9.49
N GLY A 344 -7.25 -26.87 9.58
CA GLY A 344 -6.94 -28.22 10.06
C GLY A 344 -7.38 -28.47 11.51
N ASP A 345 -7.26 -27.45 12.36
CA ASP A 345 -7.72 -27.48 13.75
C ASP A 345 -9.24 -27.26 13.88
N ALA A 346 -9.85 -26.50 12.97
CA ALA A 346 -11.30 -26.28 12.90
C ALA A 346 -12.06 -27.53 12.44
N LEU A 347 -11.48 -28.33 11.53
CA LEU A 347 -12.10 -29.52 10.97
C LEU A 347 -12.64 -30.50 12.03
N PRO A 348 -11.86 -30.99 13.03
CA PRO A 348 -12.38 -31.90 14.03
C PRO A 348 -13.47 -31.28 14.91
N LEU A 349 -13.47 -29.95 15.12
CA LEU A 349 -14.51 -29.24 15.85
C LEU A 349 -15.82 -29.19 15.06
N LEU A 350 -15.75 -28.81 13.79
CA LEU A 350 -16.92 -28.70 12.91
C LEU A 350 -17.49 -30.07 12.54
N GLN A 351 -16.65 -31.11 12.40
CA GLN A 351 -17.09 -32.50 12.24
C GLN A 351 -17.91 -33.01 13.43
N ALA A 352 -17.63 -32.51 14.63
CA ALA A 352 -18.32 -32.89 15.85
C ALA A 352 -19.67 -32.17 16.04
N LEU A 353 -19.98 -31.15 15.23
CA LEU A 353 -21.25 -30.45 15.27
C LEU A 353 -22.36 -31.33 14.68
N GLY A 354 -23.46 -31.44 15.40
CA GLY A 354 -24.74 -31.93 14.90
C GLY A 354 -25.78 -30.80 14.88
N GLY A 355 -27.06 -31.16 14.93
CA GLY A 355 -28.16 -30.19 14.82
C GLY A 355 -28.50 -29.86 13.36
N GLN A 356 -29.13 -28.71 13.15
CA GLN A 356 -29.62 -28.30 11.82
C GLN A 356 -28.45 -28.18 10.83
N ILE A 357 -28.67 -28.64 9.59
CA ILE A 357 -27.70 -28.44 8.50
C ILE A 357 -27.60 -26.95 8.21
N ALA A 358 -26.37 -26.44 8.08
CA ALA A 358 -26.12 -25.07 7.73
C ALA A 358 -26.70 -24.74 6.33
N PRO A 359 -27.31 -23.56 6.16
CA PRO A 359 -27.72 -23.06 4.85
C PRO A 359 -26.59 -23.14 3.83
N GLU A 360 -26.91 -23.34 2.54
CA GLU A 360 -25.90 -23.55 1.50
C GLU A 360 -24.86 -22.42 1.42
N ASP A 361 -25.31 -21.17 1.56
CA ASP A 361 -24.49 -19.96 1.56
C ASP A 361 -23.57 -19.83 2.80
N TRP A 362 -23.79 -20.66 3.82
CA TRP A 362 -22.95 -20.72 5.03
C TRP A 362 -21.91 -21.82 4.98
N ARG A 363 -21.93 -22.69 3.95
CA ARG A 363 -21.01 -23.83 3.86
C ARG A 363 -19.68 -23.37 3.29
N GLY A 364 -18.60 -23.71 3.98
CA GLY A 364 -17.25 -23.54 3.49
C GLY A 364 -16.83 -24.66 2.54
N ALA A 365 -15.52 -24.90 2.46
CA ALA A 365 -14.93 -25.90 1.58
C ALA A 365 -14.31 -27.10 2.32
N LEU A 366 -14.41 -27.17 3.65
CA LEU A 366 -14.01 -28.37 4.41
C LEU A 366 -14.83 -29.59 3.95
N PRO A 367 -14.24 -30.80 3.92
CA PRO A 367 -14.87 -32.00 3.37
C PRO A 367 -15.89 -32.63 4.34
N ILE A 368 -16.88 -31.83 4.77
CA ILE A 368 -17.87 -32.17 5.78
C ILE A 368 -19.24 -31.59 5.43
N THR A 369 -20.30 -32.15 6.01
CA THR A 369 -21.56 -31.43 6.13
C THR A 369 -21.44 -30.41 7.26
N TYR A 370 -21.65 -29.14 6.95
CA TYR A 370 -21.68 -28.10 7.98
C TYR A 370 -23.00 -28.16 8.74
N HIS A 371 -22.93 -28.26 10.06
CA HIS A 371 -24.07 -28.16 10.97
C HIS A 371 -23.96 -26.91 11.84
N LEU A 372 -25.08 -26.43 12.37
CA LEU A 372 -25.13 -25.22 13.20
C LEU A 372 -24.79 -25.47 14.68
N GLY A 373 -24.87 -26.71 15.18
CA GLY A 373 -24.78 -27.03 16.60
C GLY A 373 -26.14 -26.91 17.33
N PRO A 374 -26.17 -26.83 18.69
CA PRO A 374 -25.02 -26.68 19.58
C PRO A 374 -24.32 -27.99 20.02
N GLY A 375 -24.80 -29.18 19.66
CA GLY A 375 -24.26 -30.45 20.16
C GLY A 375 -24.10 -31.53 19.08
N PRO A 376 -23.37 -32.63 19.33
CA PRO A 376 -22.78 -33.03 20.62
C PRO A 376 -21.41 -32.40 20.92
N ALA A 377 -20.87 -31.55 20.05
CA ALA A 377 -19.58 -30.89 20.25
C ALA A 377 -19.54 -30.06 21.55
N ARG A 378 -18.64 -30.42 22.47
CA ARG A 378 -18.26 -29.56 23.60
C ARG A 378 -16.78 -29.23 23.53
N VAL A 379 -16.44 -27.98 23.74
CA VAL A 379 -15.08 -27.45 23.60
C VAL A 379 -14.65 -26.78 24.90
N GLN A 380 -13.43 -27.05 25.35
CA GLN A 380 -12.73 -26.24 26.35
C GLN A 380 -11.88 -25.21 25.61
N LEU A 381 -12.00 -23.93 26.00
CA LEU A 381 -11.14 -22.83 25.57
C LEU A 381 -10.54 -22.20 26.82
N LYS A 382 -9.23 -22.38 26.99
CA LYS A 382 -8.47 -21.86 28.13
C LYS A 382 -7.33 -20.96 27.65
N LEU A 383 -7.42 -19.68 27.97
CA LEU A 383 -6.46 -18.65 27.60
C LEU A 383 -5.99 -17.88 28.84
N ALA A 384 -4.69 -17.61 28.90
CA ALA A 384 -4.11 -16.69 29.86
C ALA A 384 -3.02 -15.83 29.20
N PHE A 385 -2.96 -14.55 29.53
CA PHE A 385 -2.04 -13.58 28.93
C PHE A 385 -1.16 -12.88 29.97
N ASP A 386 0.04 -12.50 29.53
CA ASP A 386 0.96 -11.59 30.17
C ASP A 386 0.66 -10.17 29.69
N TRP A 387 -0.10 -9.43 30.48
CA TRP A 387 -0.42 -8.04 30.20
C TRP A 387 0.65 -7.10 30.75
N GLN A 388 1.28 -6.32 29.89
CA GLN A 388 2.33 -5.37 30.27
C GLN A 388 2.27 -4.09 29.44
N GLN A 389 2.80 -3.01 30.00
CA GLN A 389 3.18 -1.85 29.19
C GLN A 389 4.39 -2.24 28.34
N ARG A 390 4.28 -2.11 27.02
CA ARG A 390 5.36 -2.42 26.08
C ARG A 390 5.71 -1.19 25.26
N PRO A 391 7.00 -0.96 24.97
CA PRO A 391 7.44 0.21 24.24
C PRO A 391 7.06 0.12 22.76
N LEU A 392 6.80 1.27 22.14
CA LEU A 392 6.56 1.45 20.73
C LEU A 392 7.57 2.46 20.17
N TYR A 393 8.12 2.20 18.99
CA TYR A 393 9.20 2.98 18.39
C TYR A 393 8.77 3.56 17.03
N ASN A 394 8.11 4.73 17.07
CA ASN A 394 7.81 5.46 15.85
C ASN A 394 9.09 6.09 15.29
N VAL A 395 9.34 5.98 13.98
CA VAL A 395 10.49 6.61 13.33
C VAL A 395 10.03 7.75 12.45
N LEU A 396 10.47 8.96 12.77
CA LEU A 396 10.07 10.17 12.06
C LEU A 396 11.26 10.76 11.31
N ALA A 397 10.99 11.33 10.14
CA ALA A 397 11.95 12.17 9.42
C ALA A 397 11.27 13.41 8.85
N ARG A 398 11.92 14.57 8.95
CA ARG A 398 11.37 15.87 8.56
C ARG A 398 12.25 16.57 7.53
N ILE A 399 11.59 17.19 6.55
CA ILE A 399 12.19 18.14 5.61
C ILE A 399 11.47 19.47 5.77
N ASN A 400 12.17 20.49 6.27
CA ASN A 400 11.58 21.79 6.53
C ASN A 400 11.21 22.53 5.24
N GLY A 401 9.98 23.02 5.19
CA GLY A 401 9.50 23.92 4.14
C GLY A 401 10.15 25.31 4.23
N VAL A 402 10.30 25.99 3.10
CA VAL A 402 10.86 27.37 3.07
C VAL A 402 9.80 28.47 2.97
N ALA A 403 8.62 28.17 2.42
CA ALA A 403 7.56 29.15 2.23
C ALA A 403 6.48 29.03 3.31
N PHE A 404 6.16 27.78 3.69
CA PHE A 404 5.12 27.42 4.64
C PHE A 404 5.66 26.33 5.59
N PRO A 405 6.63 26.66 6.47
CA PRO A 405 7.26 25.67 7.36
C PRO A 405 6.28 25.04 8.36
N ASP A 406 5.19 25.74 8.68
CA ASP A 406 4.11 25.27 9.57
C ASP A 406 2.96 24.58 8.82
N GLU A 407 3.11 24.29 7.52
CA GLU A 407 2.16 23.47 6.77
C GLU A 407 2.83 22.14 6.44
N TRP A 408 2.28 21.04 6.96
CA TRP A 408 2.91 19.71 6.96
C TRP A 408 2.13 18.75 6.06
N VAL A 409 2.85 18.10 5.14
CA VAL A 409 2.35 16.95 4.37
C VAL A 409 3.01 15.71 4.94
N LEU A 410 2.20 14.80 5.49
CA LEU A 410 2.66 13.59 6.14
C LEU A 410 2.53 12.40 5.17
N TYR A 411 3.55 11.54 5.14
CA TYR A 411 3.49 10.23 4.49
C TYR A 411 3.88 9.16 5.51
N GLY A 412 2.92 8.29 5.84
CA GLY A 412 3.07 7.23 6.82
C GLY A 412 2.86 5.82 6.27
N ASN A 413 3.44 4.87 6.99
CA ASN A 413 3.31 3.43 6.85
C ASN A 413 3.72 2.80 8.18
N HIS A 414 3.21 1.64 8.58
CA HIS A 414 3.70 0.97 9.79
C HIS A 414 4.87 0.03 9.50
N HIS A 415 5.67 -0.28 10.52
CA HIS A 415 6.82 -1.17 10.38
C HIS A 415 6.72 -2.44 11.23
N ASP A 416 5.79 -2.52 12.18
CA ASP A 416 5.55 -3.74 12.95
C ASP A 416 4.75 -4.77 12.15
N ALA A 417 5.04 -6.05 12.38
CA ALA A 417 4.32 -7.16 11.76
C ALA A 417 4.01 -8.26 12.80
N TRP A 418 3.00 -9.09 12.53
CA TRP A 418 2.74 -10.27 13.38
C TRP A 418 3.90 -11.27 13.43
N VAL A 419 4.60 -11.44 12.31
CA VAL A 419 5.73 -12.37 12.16
C VAL A 419 6.83 -11.64 11.39
N ASN A 420 7.25 -12.13 10.22
CA ASN A 420 8.31 -11.54 9.40
C ASN A 420 7.80 -10.43 8.45
N GLY A 421 6.49 -10.37 8.19
CA GLY A 421 5.86 -9.19 7.60
C GLY A 421 6.34 -8.73 6.21
N ALA A 422 6.79 -9.65 5.35
CA ALA A 422 7.36 -9.29 4.04
C ALA A 422 6.38 -8.53 3.13
N SER A 423 5.10 -8.91 3.15
CA SER A 423 4.02 -8.16 2.49
C SER A 423 3.53 -7.05 3.41
N ASP A 424 2.86 -7.45 4.49
CA ASP A 424 2.30 -6.55 5.48
C ASP A 424 3.26 -6.42 6.66
N PRO A 425 3.90 -5.24 6.90
CA PRO A 425 3.81 -3.99 6.12
C PRO A 425 5.05 -3.68 5.28
N THR A 426 6.05 -4.56 5.31
CA THR A 426 7.40 -4.23 4.83
C THR A 426 7.42 -3.79 3.37
N SER A 427 6.49 -4.27 2.56
CA SER A 427 6.36 -3.84 1.17
C SER A 427 6.07 -2.35 1.00
N GLY A 428 5.25 -1.74 1.87
CA GLY A 428 5.04 -0.29 1.90
C GLY A 428 6.14 0.45 2.63
N ALA A 429 6.71 -0.12 3.70
CA ALA A 429 7.85 0.48 4.42
C ALA A 429 9.04 0.67 3.47
N ALA A 430 9.33 -0.32 2.63
CA ALA A 430 10.35 -0.24 1.60
C ALA A 430 10.09 0.89 0.59
N ALA A 431 8.84 1.07 0.17
CA ALA A 431 8.46 2.16 -0.74
C ALA A 431 8.61 3.54 -0.07
N LEU A 432 8.26 3.66 1.21
CA LEU A 432 8.43 4.87 2.00
C LEU A 432 9.92 5.23 2.16
N LEU A 433 10.76 4.26 2.52
CA LEU A 433 12.21 4.45 2.67
C LEU A 433 12.87 4.91 1.36
N GLU A 434 12.52 4.30 0.21
CA GLU A 434 13.04 4.74 -1.09
C GLU A 434 12.50 6.10 -1.52
N THR A 435 11.25 6.42 -1.17
CA THR A 435 10.68 7.76 -1.40
C THR A 435 11.45 8.81 -0.60
N ALA A 436 11.67 8.57 0.70
CA ALA A 436 12.44 9.46 1.56
C ALA A 436 13.89 9.64 1.04
N ARG A 437 14.51 8.56 0.55
CA ARG A 437 15.83 8.62 -0.10
C ARG A 437 15.81 9.47 -1.38
N ALA A 438 14.77 9.36 -2.20
CA ALA A 438 14.59 10.18 -3.39
C ALA A 438 14.52 11.67 -3.06
N PHE A 439 13.78 12.03 -2.01
CA PHE A 439 13.77 13.41 -1.51
C PHE A 439 15.14 13.83 -0.98
N GLY A 440 15.87 12.96 -0.28
CA GLY A 440 17.25 13.19 0.14
C GLY A 440 18.19 13.52 -1.03
N GLU A 441 18.12 12.77 -2.14
CA GLU A 441 18.88 13.08 -3.36
C GLU A 441 18.46 14.41 -3.99
N LEU A 442 17.15 14.70 -4.01
CA LEU A 442 16.65 15.97 -4.54
C LEU A 442 17.15 17.17 -3.72
N LEU A 443 17.23 17.05 -2.39
CA LEU A 443 17.79 18.09 -1.51
C LEU A 443 19.26 18.41 -1.82
N LYS A 444 20.06 17.42 -2.22
CA LYS A 444 21.47 17.62 -2.63
C LYS A 444 21.60 18.50 -3.88
N SER A 445 20.55 18.61 -4.71
CA SER A 445 20.52 19.54 -5.84
C SER A 445 20.30 21.01 -5.43
N GLY A 446 20.08 21.28 -4.14
CA GLY A 446 19.72 22.61 -3.62
C GLY A 446 18.22 22.88 -3.62
N TRP A 447 17.40 21.93 -4.04
CA TRP A 447 15.94 22.03 -3.93
C TRP A 447 15.50 22.07 -2.46
N LYS A 448 14.43 22.80 -2.18
CA LYS A 448 13.74 22.81 -0.89
C LYS A 448 12.23 22.81 -1.10
N PRO A 449 11.45 22.06 -0.32
CA PRO A 449 10.00 22.06 -0.46
C PRO A 449 9.40 23.38 0.01
N ARG A 450 8.23 23.75 -0.52
CA ARG A 450 7.49 24.93 -0.04
C ARG A 450 6.92 24.68 1.36
N ARG A 451 6.32 23.51 1.56
CA ARG A 451 5.75 22.99 2.80
C ARG A 451 6.71 22.04 3.49
N THR A 452 6.51 21.80 4.77
CA THR A 452 7.24 20.75 5.47
C THR A 452 6.73 19.38 5.04
N ILE A 453 7.65 18.43 4.82
CA ILE A 453 7.33 17.02 4.54
C ILE A 453 7.74 16.22 5.78
N VAL A 454 6.86 15.34 6.25
CA VAL A 454 7.12 14.42 7.36
C VAL A 454 6.92 13.00 6.87
N PHE A 455 7.95 12.16 7.01
CA PHE A 455 7.86 10.72 6.84
C PHE A 455 7.70 10.07 8.21
N ALA A 456 6.84 9.07 8.31
CA ALA A 456 6.61 8.35 9.54
C ALA A 456 6.55 6.83 9.29
N LEU A 457 7.32 6.09 10.07
CA LEU A 457 7.16 4.65 10.21
C LEU A 457 6.55 4.38 11.59
N TRP A 458 5.30 3.92 11.62
CA TRP A 458 4.53 3.69 12.84
C TRP A 458 4.79 2.30 13.42
N ASP A 459 4.82 2.18 14.75
CA ASP A 459 4.90 0.89 15.46
C ASP A 459 3.52 0.54 16.07
N GLY A 460 3.24 -0.74 16.26
CA GLY A 460 1.99 -1.20 16.87
C GLY A 460 0.71 -1.00 16.05
N GLU A 461 0.78 -0.87 14.72
CA GLU A 461 -0.42 -0.81 13.87
C GLU A 461 -1.25 -2.08 14.02
N GLU A 462 -0.57 -3.23 13.96
CA GLU A 462 -1.20 -4.55 13.92
C GLU A 462 -2.03 -4.84 15.18
N TRP A 463 -1.64 -4.17 16.26
CA TRP A 463 -2.23 -4.29 17.59
C TRP A 463 -3.42 -3.34 17.79
N GLY A 464 -3.71 -2.43 16.86
CA GLY A 464 -4.85 -1.51 16.94
C GLY A 464 -4.48 -0.06 16.65
N LEU A 465 -3.59 0.18 15.69
CA LEU A 465 -3.14 1.52 15.28
C LEU A 465 -2.45 2.27 16.41
N LEU A 466 -1.67 1.57 17.25
CA LEU A 466 -1.16 2.13 18.50
C LEU A 466 -0.24 3.34 18.25
N GLY A 467 0.88 3.15 17.57
CA GLY A 467 1.90 4.19 17.44
C GLY A 467 1.42 5.43 16.70
N SER A 468 0.66 5.29 15.62
CA SER A 468 0.08 6.43 14.91
C SER A 468 -0.94 7.17 15.78
N THR A 469 -1.79 6.45 16.53
CA THR A 469 -2.78 7.05 17.43
C THR A 469 -2.11 7.78 18.59
N GLU A 470 -1.19 7.14 19.30
CA GLU A 470 -0.51 7.76 20.45
C GLU A 470 0.28 9.01 20.05
N TRP A 471 0.93 8.97 18.89
CA TRP A 471 1.66 10.12 18.36
C TRP A 471 0.71 11.26 17.99
N ALA A 472 -0.36 10.95 17.27
CA ALA A 472 -1.35 11.95 16.86
C ALA A 472 -2.08 12.57 18.05
N GLU A 473 -2.37 11.80 19.10
CA GLU A 473 -3.00 12.30 20.33
C GLU A 473 -2.04 13.17 21.14
N LYS A 474 -0.76 12.80 21.25
CA LYS A 474 0.28 13.60 21.89
C LYS A 474 0.48 14.95 21.18
N HIS A 475 0.52 14.94 19.85
CA HIS A 475 0.78 16.13 19.03
C HIS A 475 -0.49 16.79 18.49
N LYS A 476 -1.66 16.46 19.05
CA LYS A 476 -2.97 16.88 18.55
C LYS A 476 -3.08 18.39 18.28
N ALA A 477 -2.62 19.21 19.23
CA ALA A 477 -2.68 20.67 19.08
C ALA A 477 -1.82 21.17 17.91
N GLU A 478 -0.60 20.64 17.77
CA GLU A 478 0.28 21.01 16.66
C GLU A 478 -0.26 20.52 15.32
N LEU A 479 -0.75 19.28 15.27
CA LEU A 479 -1.31 18.70 14.04
C LEU A 479 -2.58 19.42 13.59
N ALA A 480 -3.44 19.85 14.51
CA ALA A 480 -4.63 20.62 14.19
C ALA A 480 -4.31 21.96 13.50
N GLU A 481 -3.16 22.57 13.82
CA GLU A 481 -2.72 23.82 13.20
C GLU A 481 -1.90 23.60 11.92
N LYS A 482 -1.13 22.50 11.86
CA LYS A 482 -0.08 22.33 10.85
C LYS A 482 -0.36 21.27 9.80
N ALA A 483 -1.13 20.22 10.10
CA ALA A 483 -1.30 19.10 9.18
C ALA A 483 -2.22 19.49 8.01
N VAL A 484 -1.66 19.46 6.79
CA VAL A 484 -2.40 19.74 5.55
C VAL A 484 -3.03 18.48 5.00
N ALA A 485 -2.27 17.38 4.97
CA ALA A 485 -2.74 16.09 4.49
C ALA A 485 -1.90 14.94 5.07
N TYR A 486 -2.53 13.78 5.21
CA TYR A 486 -1.88 12.51 5.53
C TYR A 486 -2.02 11.53 4.37
N ILE A 487 -0.90 10.97 3.92
CA ILE A 487 -0.85 9.94 2.89
C ILE A 487 -0.43 8.64 3.57
N ASN A 488 -1.18 7.57 3.36
CA ASN A 488 -0.92 6.24 3.86
C ASN A 488 -0.58 5.29 2.70
N SER A 489 0.41 4.43 2.88
CA SER A 489 0.64 3.31 1.97
C SER A 489 1.20 2.13 2.75
N ASP A 490 0.28 1.31 3.24
CA ASP A 490 0.49 0.15 4.11
C ASP A 490 1.17 -1.00 3.34
N SER A 491 0.40 -1.75 2.56
CA SER A 491 0.89 -2.91 1.83
C SER A 491 0.85 -2.65 0.32
N ASN A 492 1.91 -3.09 -0.37
CA ASN A 492 2.07 -2.97 -1.80
C ASN A 492 2.47 -4.31 -2.43
N GLY A 493 1.91 -4.59 -3.59
CA GLY A 493 2.16 -5.80 -4.35
C GLY A 493 1.99 -5.57 -5.85
N LYS A 494 2.07 -6.65 -6.60
CA LYS A 494 1.87 -6.59 -8.05
C LYS A 494 0.39 -6.34 -8.36
N GLY A 495 0.12 -5.43 -9.30
CA GLY A 495 -1.22 -5.28 -9.88
C GLY A 495 -1.58 -3.83 -10.16
N TRP A 496 -2.77 -3.43 -9.71
CA TRP A 496 -3.39 -2.16 -10.03
C TRP A 496 -3.40 -1.22 -8.83
N LEU A 497 -3.40 0.08 -9.11
CA LEU A 497 -3.61 1.11 -8.09
C LEU A 497 -5.02 0.95 -7.49
N THR A 498 -5.07 0.91 -6.17
CA THR A 498 -6.27 1.14 -5.37
C THR A 498 -6.07 2.40 -4.53
N ALA A 499 -7.16 3.13 -4.30
CA ALA A 499 -7.12 4.30 -3.44
C ALA A 499 -8.46 4.56 -2.75
N GLY A 500 -8.37 5.04 -1.52
CA GLY A 500 -9.48 5.58 -0.75
C GLY A 500 -9.03 6.87 -0.07
N GLY A 501 -9.95 7.79 0.21
CA GLY A 501 -9.55 9.04 0.85
C GLY A 501 -10.64 10.08 0.98
N SER A 502 -10.23 11.23 1.52
CA SER A 502 -10.98 12.47 1.45
C SER A 502 -11.16 12.87 -0.02
N HIS A 503 -12.41 13.11 -0.44
CA HIS A 503 -12.74 13.45 -1.83
C HIS A 503 -12.04 14.73 -2.33
N SER A 504 -11.60 15.61 -1.42
CA SER A 504 -10.76 16.77 -1.73
C SER A 504 -9.43 16.39 -2.40
N LEU A 505 -8.94 15.17 -2.19
CA LEU A 505 -7.69 14.64 -2.76
C LEU A 505 -7.90 13.80 -4.04
N GLN A 506 -9.14 13.50 -4.43
CA GLN A 506 -9.42 12.68 -5.61
C GLN A 506 -8.81 13.26 -6.89
N GLN A 507 -8.96 14.57 -7.09
CA GLN A 507 -8.44 15.22 -8.30
C GLN A 507 -6.91 15.21 -8.34
N LEU A 508 -6.24 15.35 -7.19
CA LEU A 508 -4.79 15.20 -7.08
C LEU A 508 -4.36 13.78 -7.46
N LEU A 509 -5.01 12.76 -6.90
CA LEU A 509 -4.71 11.36 -7.22
C LEU A 509 -4.89 11.09 -8.73
N ASN A 510 -5.99 11.54 -9.32
CA ASN A 510 -6.27 11.35 -10.73
C ASN A 510 -5.20 11.97 -11.63
N GLU A 511 -4.72 13.17 -11.29
CA GLU A 511 -3.66 13.85 -12.01
C GLU A 511 -2.33 13.09 -11.92
N VAL A 512 -1.96 12.63 -10.73
CA VAL A 512 -0.76 11.81 -10.52
C VAL A 512 -0.87 10.48 -11.27
N ALA A 513 -1.98 9.76 -11.15
CA ALA A 513 -2.21 8.47 -11.80
C ALA A 513 -2.22 8.58 -13.34
N ARG A 514 -2.64 9.73 -13.89
CA ARG A 514 -2.56 10.02 -15.33
C ARG A 514 -1.10 10.18 -15.79
N ASP A 515 -0.26 10.77 -14.94
CA ASP A 515 1.10 11.17 -15.31
C ASP A 515 2.17 10.14 -14.96
N VAL A 516 1.81 9.07 -14.24
CA VAL A 516 2.70 7.94 -13.92
C VAL A 516 2.32 6.75 -14.79
N THR A 517 3.32 6.16 -15.45
CA THR A 517 3.17 5.00 -16.33
C THR A 517 3.17 3.70 -15.51
N ASP A 518 2.25 2.80 -15.83
CA ASP A 518 2.22 1.43 -15.32
C ASP A 518 3.34 0.62 -15.99
N PRO A 519 4.31 0.07 -15.23
CA PRO A 519 5.43 -0.67 -15.79
C PRO A 519 5.03 -2.00 -16.45
N ARG A 520 3.81 -2.50 -16.23
CA ARG A 520 3.30 -3.74 -16.83
C ARG A 520 2.75 -3.52 -18.24
N THR A 521 2.14 -2.36 -18.49
CA THR A 521 1.38 -2.11 -19.73
C THR A 521 1.87 -0.91 -20.54
N ASP A 522 2.80 -0.12 -20.00
CA ASP A 522 3.32 1.12 -20.62
C ASP A 522 2.20 2.16 -20.89
N ARG A 523 1.13 2.13 -20.09
CA ARG A 523 -0.01 3.06 -20.12
C ARG A 523 -0.10 3.85 -18.82
N PRO A 524 -0.81 5.00 -18.80
CA PRO A 524 -1.12 5.68 -17.55
C PRO A 524 -1.76 4.74 -16.51
N ILE A 525 -1.32 4.82 -15.26
CA ILE A 525 -1.92 4.06 -14.15
C ILE A 525 -3.43 4.36 -14.03
N LEU A 526 -3.85 5.58 -14.32
CA LEU A 526 -5.25 5.98 -14.31
C LEU A 526 -6.09 5.10 -15.24
N ASP A 527 -5.59 4.79 -16.45
CA ASP A 527 -6.32 3.98 -17.41
C ASP A 527 -6.47 2.54 -16.91
N GLU A 528 -5.39 1.97 -16.37
CA GLU A 528 -5.37 0.62 -15.79
C GLU A 528 -6.31 0.50 -14.58
N ALA A 529 -6.29 1.48 -13.67
CA ALA A 529 -7.16 1.51 -12.50
C ALA A 529 -8.64 1.64 -12.90
N ARG A 530 -8.96 2.49 -13.89
CA ARG A 530 -10.33 2.64 -14.39
C ARG A 530 -10.83 1.39 -15.09
N MET A 531 -10.01 0.77 -15.94
CA MET A 531 -10.35 -0.52 -16.57
C MET A 531 -10.64 -1.60 -15.53
N ARG A 532 -9.85 -1.64 -14.44
CA ARG A 532 -10.06 -2.57 -13.34
C ARG A 532 -11.35 -2.28 -12.57
N ALA A 533 -11.65 -1.02 -12.27
CA ALA A 533 -12.83 -0.61 -11.51
C ALA A 533 -14.15 -1.00 -12.21
N ILE A 534 -14.17 -0.98 -13.55
CA ILE A 534 -15.37 -1.34 -14.33
C ILE A 534 -15.38 -2.81 -14.79
N ALA A 535 -14.31 -3.57 -14.49
CA ALA A 535 -14.25 -4.98 -14.84
C ALA A 535 -15.33 -5.76 -14.08
N GLY A 536 -16.18 -6.49 -14.81
CA GLY A 536 -17.29 -7.26 -14.22
C GLY A 536 -18.55 -6.44 -13.86
N THR A 537 -18.53 -5.11 -14.05
CA THR A 537 -19.73 -4.26 -13.86
C THR A 537 -20.72 -4.37 -15.04
N SER A 538 -21.95 -3.90 -14.83
CA SER A 538 -23.00 -3.87 -15.85
C SER A 538 -22.66 -2.96 -17.04
N GLN A 539 -23.33 -3.16 -18.18
CA GLN A 539 -23.11 -2.31 -19.35
C GLN A 539 -23.48 -0.84 -19.10
N ALA A 540 -24.45 -0.59 -18.21
CA ALA A 540 -24.84 0.77 -17.81
C ALA A 540 -23.72 1.47 -17.02
N GLU A 541 -23.11 0.76 -16.06
CA GLU A 541 -21.98 1.27 -15.28
C GLU A 541 -20.75 1.53 -16.15
N LYS A 542 -20.45 0.64 -17.11
CA LYS A 542 -19.37 0.87 -18.09
C LYS A 542 -19.60 2.13 -18.92
N ARG A 543 -20.82 2.35 -19.44
CA ARG A 543 -21.17 3.58 -20.18
C ARG A 543 -21.07 4.83 -19.32
N ALA A 544 -21.48 4.75 -18.05
CA ALA A 544 -21.35 5.86 -17.11
C ALA A 544 -19.88 6.19 -16.86
N ALA A 545 -19.03 5.18 -16.68
CA ALA A 545 -17.59 5.38 -16.53
C ALA A 545 -16.89 5.85 -17.81
N GLU A 546 -17.39 5.54 -19.00
CA GLU A 546 -16.89 6.14 -20.24
C GLU A 546 -17.17 7.64 -20.32
N ALA A 547 -18.30 8.09 -19.77
CA ALA A 547 -18.68 9.51 -19.72
C ALA A 547 -17.92 10.29 -18.64
N ASP A 548 -17.43 9.62 -17.58
CA ASP A 548 -16.64 10.22 -16.51
C ASP A 548 -15.18 9.71 -16.54
N PRO A 549 -14.22 10.52 -17.01
CA PRO A 549 -12.82 10.10 -17.11
C PRO A 549 -12.12 9.99 -15.75
N ALA A 550 -12.77 10.31 -14.63
CA ALA A 550 -12.17 10.21 -13.31
C ALA A 550 -12.20 8.78 -12.75
N LEU A 551 -11.15 8.44 -11.99
CA LEU A 551 -11.16 7.38 -11.01
C LEU A 551 -11.78 7.93 -9.71
N HIS A 552 -12.89 7.35 -9.29
CA HIS A 552 -13.52 7.65 -8.01
C HIS A 552 -12.84 6.87 -6.90
N ILE A 553 -12.48 7.56 -5.82
CA ILE A 553 -11.85 6.93 -4.65
C ILE A 553 -12.93 6.52 -3.65
N ALA A 554 -12.73 5.39 -2.96
CA ALA A 554 -13.64 4.96 -1.91
C ALA A 554 -13.50 5.87 -0.67
N PRO A 555 -14.56 6.05 0.15
CA PRO A 555 -14.38 6.64 1.47
C PRO A 555 -13.47 5.74 2.31
N LEU A 556 -12.63 6.37 3.16
CA LEU A 556 -11.90 5.64 4.19
C LEU A 556 -12.83 5.34 5.36
N GLY A 557 -12.68 4.15 5.92
CA GLY A 557 -13.19 3.80 7.24
C GLY A 557 -12.02 3.77 8.22
N SER A 558 -11.80 2.61 8.82
CA SER A 558 -10.59 2.30 9.60
C SER A 558 -9.88 1.07 9.02
N GLY A 559 -8.76 0.68 9.62
CA GLY A 559 -7.97 -0.50 9.22
C GLY A 559 -6.58 -0.18 8.68
N SER A 560 -6.08 1.03 8.91
CA SER A 560 -4.65 1.39 8.86
C SER A 560 -4.47 2.76 9.54
N ASP A 561 -3.24 3.26 9.59
CA ASP A 561 -2.83 4.43 10.40
C ASP A 561 -3.51 5.76 10.02
N TYR A 562 -4.15 5.86 8.84
CA TYR A 562 -4.91 7.05 8.46
C TYR A 562 -6.11 7.33 9.38
N SER A 563 -6.55 6.34 10.17
CA SER A 563 -7.78 6.43 10.97
C SER A 563 -7.75 7.61 11.95
N VAL A 564 -6.66 7.79 12.70
CA VAL A 564 -6.55 8.90 13.68
C VAL A 564 -6.49 10.27 12.98
N PHE A 565 -5.81 10.35 11.83
CA PHE A 565 -5.70 11.60 11.08
C PHE A 565 -7.05 12.02 10.50
N LEU A 566 -7.80 11.08 9.91
CA LEU A 566 -9.10 11.37 9.31
C LEU A 566 -10.21 11.55 10.36
N ASP A 567 -10.43 10.53 11.19
CA ASP A 567 -11.64 10.44 12.02
C ASP A 567 -11.52 11.23 13.32
N HIS A 568 -10.32 11.35 13.87
CA HIS A 568 -10.08 12.07 15.13
C HIS A 568 -9.60 13.51 14.92
N LEU A 569 -8.67 13.73 13.99
CA LEU A 569 -8.05 15.04 13.75
C LEU A 569 -8.64 15.81 12.57
N THR A 570 -9.50 15.20 11.76
CA THR A 570 -10.13 15.82 10.56
C THR A 570 -9.13 16.30 9.50
N VAL A 571 -7.95 15.67 9.45
CA VAL A 571 -6.93 15.91 8.43
C VAL A 571 -7.33 15.17 7.14
N ALA A 572 -7.22 15.86 6.00
CA ALA A 572 -7.49 15.24 4.71
C ALA A 572 -6.53 14.07 4.48
N SER A 573 -7.07 12.86 4.30
CA SER A 573 -6.29 11.63 4.26
C SER A 573 -6.48 10.86 2.96
N LEU A 574 -5.42 10.23 2.47
CA LEU A 574 -5.43 9.37 1.28
C LEU A 574 -4.68 8.08 1.60
N ASN A 575 -5.32 6.93 1.39
CA ASN A 575 -4.66 5.62 1.38
C ASN A 575 -4.45 5.18 -0.07
N ILE A 576 -3.23 4.80 -0.40
CA ILE A 576 -2.87 4.28 -1.74
C ILE A 576 -2.16 2.94 -1.61
N GLY A 577 -2.45 2.03 -2.54
CA GLY A 577 -1.77 0.75 -2.62
C GLY A 577 -1.74 0.22 -4.04
N PHE A 578 -0.78 -0.66 -4.32
CA PHE A 578 -0.79 -1.50 -5.52
C PHE A 578 -1.05 -2.94 -5.13
N GLY A 579 -1.87 -3.65 -5.91
CA GLY A 579 -2.11 -5.07 -5.63
C GLY A 579 -3.17 -5.72 -6.51
N GLY A 580 -3.58 -6.92 -6.10
CA GLY A 580 -4.68 -7.66 -6.71
C GLY A 580 -4.32 -8.45 -7.96
N ALA A 581 -3.05 -8.50 -8.39
CA ALA A 581 -2.60 -9.49 -9.37
C ALA A 581 -2.34 -10.85 -8.73
N ASP A 582 -1.85 -10.85 -7.50
CA ASP A 582 -1.73 -12.04 -6.67
C ASP A 582 -2.99 -12.17 -5.82
N THR A 583 -3.53 -13.38 -5.72
CA THR A 583 -4.77 -13.65 -4.96
C THR A 583 -4.54 -13.71 -3.45
N GLY A 584 -3.28 -13.76 -3.01
CA GLY A 584 -2.89 -13.85 -1.61
C GLY A 584 -3.44 -15.10 -0.91
N GLY A 585 -3.32 -15.13 0.42
CA GLY A 585 -3.99 -16.13 1.26
C GLY A 585 -3.33 -16.37 2.62
N ILE A 586 -2.03 -16.09 2.74
CA ILE A 586 -1.26 -16.19 3.98
C ILE A 586 -1.20 -14.89 4.80
N TYR A 587 -2.23 -14.05 4.71
CA TYR A 587 -2.31 -12.81 5.50
C TYR A 587 -2.23 -13.11 7.00
N HIS A 588 -1.34 -12.38 7.71
CA HIS A 588 -1.00 -12.54 9.14
C HIS A 588 -0.60 -13.96 9.59
N SER A 589 -0.11 -14.78 8.65
CA SER A 589 0.47 -16.11 8.91
C SER A 589 1.96 -15.97 9.23
#